data_AF-A0A1G5I828-F1
#
_entry.id   AF-A0A1G5I828-F1
#
_cell.length_a   1.000
_cell.length_b   1.000
_cell.length_c   1.000
_cell.angle_alpha   90.00
_cell.angle_beta   90.00
_cell.angle_gamma   90.00
#
_symmetry.space_group_name_H-M   'P 1'
#
loop_
_entity.id
_entity.type
_entity.pdbx_description
1 polymer ?
#
loop_
_entity_poly.entity_id
_entity_poly.type
_entity_poly.pdbx_seq_one_letter_code
_entity_poly.pdbx_strand_id
1 'polypeptide(L)'
;MEVIANDLVKFGQDIEDYQTAKQKLKESYNNFVEHVKALDSIWDGPSKKAFDNRFRNDSERALDLINQLESVYDSLNYANSEYDGCEKTIASIIDEIPV
;
A
#
# COMPACT_ATOMS: atom_id res chain seq x y z
N MET A 1 -7.00 -27.34 -22.83
CA MET A 1 -7.90 -26.60 -21.93
C MET A 1 -7.06 -25.47 -21.38
N GLU A 2 -7.14 -24.29 -22.01
CA GLU A 2 -6.43 -23.11 -21.54
C GLU A 2 -6.96 -22.81 -20.14
N VAL A 3 -6.15 -23.12 -19.14
CA VAL A 3 -6.45 -22.77 -17.78
C VAL A 3 -6.46 -21.26 -17.76
N ILE A 4 -7.58 -20.65 -17.38
CA ILE A 4 -7.57 -19.31 -16.80
C ILE A 4 -6.86 -19.45 -15.44
N ALA A 5 -5.60 -19.86 -15.46
CA ALA A 5 -4.74 -19.85 -14.29
C ALA A 5 -4.32 -18.39 -14.20
N ASN A 6 -5.14 -17.63 -13.49
CA ASN A 6 -4.65 -16.42 -12.86
C ASN A 6 -3.36 -16.86 -12.14
N ASP A 7 -2.21 -16.31 -12.50
CA ASP A 7 -0.94 -16.68 -11.86
C ASP A 7 -0.98 -16.15 -10.42
N LEU A 8 -1.71 -16.84 -9.54
CA LEU A 8 -2.02 -16.39 -8.17
C LEU A 8 -0.75 -16.28 -7.34
N VAL A 9 0.27 -17.08 -7.68
CA VAL A 9 1.62 -16.96 -7.09
C VAL A 9 2.21 -15.61 -7.45
N LYS A 10 2.23 -15.25 -8.73
CA LYS A 10 2.70 -13.94 -9.16
C LYS A 10 1.84 -12.80 -8.62
N PHE A 11 0.52 -12.96 -8.58
CA PHE A 11 -0.39 -11.95 -8.02
C PHE A 11 -0.10 -11.71 -6.53
N GLY A 12 0.10 -12.77 -5.76
CA GLY A 12 0.56 -12.67 -4.37
C GLY A 12 1.90 -11.95 -4.24
N GLN A 13 2.88 -12.27 -5.11
CA GLN A 13 4.17 -11.59 -5.11
C GLN A 13 4.06 -10.09 -5.44
N ASP A 14 3.24 -9.73 -6.43
CA ASP A 14 2.99 -8.34 -6.81
C ASP A 14 2.36 -7.56 -5.64
N ILE A 15 1.49 -8.20 -4.84
CA ILE A 15 0.90 -7.61 -3.63
C ILE A 15 1.96 -7.38 -2.54
N GLU A 16 2.89 -8.30 -2.34
CA GLU A 16 4.01 -8.14 -1.40
C GLU A 16 4.96 -7.01 -1.81
N ASP A 17 5.29 -6.94 -3.11
CA ASP A 17 6.11 -5.87 -3.67
C ASP A 17 5.43 -4.51 -3.50
N TYR A 18 4.12 -4.47 -3.75
CA TYR A 18 3.29 -3.28 -3.51
C TYR A 18 3.30 -2.87 -2.03
N GLN A 19 3.14 -3.82 -1.10
CA GLN A 19 3.20 -3.56 0.34
C GLN A 19 4.55 -2.96 0.73
N THR A 20 5.63 -3.54 0.23
CA THR A 20 7.01 -3.10 0.50
C THR A 20 7.24 -1.67 0.00
N ALA A 21 6.80 -1.36 -1.22
CA ALA A 21 6.92 -0.02 -1.78
C ALA A 21 6.09 1.01 -0.98
N LYS A 22 4.85 0.66 -0.61
CA LYS A 22 3.97 1.49 0.24
C LYS A 22 4.63 1.78 1.59
N GLN A 23 5.19 0.76 2.25
CA GLN A 23 5.86 0.92 3.55
C GLN A 23 7.07 1.86 3.46
N LYS A 24 7.92 1.68 2.45
CA LYS A 24 9.07 2.58 2.20
C LYS A 24 8.64 4.03 1.99
N LEU A 25 7.53 4.25 1.26
CA LEU A 25 6.98 5.60 1.07
C LEU A 25 6.50 6.21 2.40
N LYS A 26 5.79 5.42 3.22
CA LYS A 26 5.30 5.85 4.54
C LYS A 26 6.45 6.20 5.50
N GLU A 27 7.50 5.39 5.52
CA GLU A 27 8.72 5.65 6.28
C GLU A 27 9.41 6.94 5.83
N SER A 28 9.55 7.12 4.51
CA SER A 28 10.16 8.31 3.93
C SER A 28 9.37 9.58 4.27
N TYR A 29 8.04 9.49 4.24
CA TYR A 29 7.14 10.57 4.67
C TYR A 29 7.34 10.91 6.16
N ASN A 30 7.35 9.91 7.04
CA ASN A 30 7.54 10.12 8.48
C ASN A 30 8.89 10.82 8.76
N ASN A 31 9.97 10.33 8.13
CA ASN A 31 11.29 10.93 8.26
C ASN A 31 11.32 12.38 7.77
N PHE A 32 10.65 12.68 6.65
CA PHE A 32 10.55 14.03 6.13
C PHE A 32 9.82 14.97 7.11
N VAL A 33 8.70 14.51 7.68
CA VAL A 33 7.94 15.27 8.67
C VAL A 33 8.77 15.54 9.93
N GLU A 34 9.53 14.54 10.41
CA GLU A 34 10.42 14.70 11.55
C GLU A 34 11.54 15.71 11.28
N HIS A 35 12.20 15.64 10.12
CA HIS A 35 13.23 16.60 9.75
C HIS A 35 12.70 18.03 9.67
N VAL A 36 11.48 18.22 9.15
CA VAL A 36 10.87 19.56 9.08
C VAL A 36 10.50 20.08 10.47
N LYS A 37 9.99 19.24 11.37
CA LYS A 37 9.75 19.62 12.78
C LYS A 37 11.05 20.02 13.48
N ALA A 38 12.14 19.30 13.22
CA ALA A 38 13.44 19.67 13.77
C ALA A 38 13.93 21.02 13.24
N LEU A 39 13.77 21.27 11.93
CA LEU A 39 14.10 22.56 11.30
C LEU A 39 13.26 23.71 11.85
N ASP A 40 11.96 23.47 12.07
CA ASP A 40 11.00 24.43 12.62
C ASP A 40 11.43 24.97 14.00
N SER A 41 12.14 24.15 14.79
CA SER A 41 12.62 24.54 16.12
C SER A 41 13.79 25.53 16.11
N ILE A 42 14.52 25.65 14.99
CA ILE A 42 15.77 26.42 14.89
C ILE A 42 15.61 27.65 13.98
N TRP A 43 14.66 27.59 13.05
CA TRP A 43 14.45 28.64 12.05
C TRP A 43 13.31 29.56 12.47
N ASP A 44 13.54 30.89 12.51
CA ASP A 44 12.51 31.91 12.73
C ASP A 44 12.57 33.02 11.65
N GLY A 45 11.42 33.59 11.29
CA GLY A 45 11.29 34.70 10.34
C GLY A 45 10.11 34.61 9.34
N PRO A 46 9.92 35.62 8.48
CA PRO A 46 8.79 35.68 7.53
C PRO A 46 8.77 34.54 6.52
N SER A 47 9.95 34.08 6.08
CA SER A 47 10.12 32.96 5.15
C SER A 47 9.66 31.62 5.74
N LYS A 48 9.75 31.46 7.06
CA LYS A 48 9.27 30.28 7.79
C LYS A 48 7.77 30.09 7.62
N LYS A 49 6.98 31.14 7.87
CA LYS A 49 5.51 31.09 7.74
C LYS A 49 5.05 30.68 6.34
N ALA A 50 5.74 31.15 5.30
CA ALA A 50 5.44 30.79 3.91
C ALA A 50 5.81 29.33 3.61
N PHE A 51 6.91 28.85 4.18
CA PHE A 51 7.34 27.46 4.10
C PHE A 51 6.36 26.53 4.84
N ASP A 52 6.00 26.83 6.08
CA ASP A 52 5.10 26.01 6.90
C ASP A 52 3.75 25.78 6.23
N ASN A 53 3.21 26.83 5.60
CA ASN A 53 1.93 26.74 4.93
C ASN A 53 1.99 25.85 3.68
N ARG A 54 3.09 25.90 2.90
CA ARG A 54 3.31 24.99 1.77
C ARG A 54 3.57 23.57 2.26
N PHE A 55 4.45 23.41 3.23
CA PHE A 55 4.81 22.13 3.82
C PHE A 55 3.58 21.40 4.36
N ARG A 56 2.68 22.10 5.09
CA ARG A 56 1.44 21.50 5.58
C ARG A 56 0.59 20.94 4.43
N ASN A 57 0.34 21.74 3.39
CA ASN A 57 -0.46 21.30 2.25
C ASN A 57 0.17 20.12 1.51
N ASP A 58 1.49 20.15 1.32
CA ASP A 58 2.20 19.08 0.61
C ASP A 58 2.27 17.80 1.46
N SER A 59 2.43 17.94 2.78
CA SER A 59 2.39 16.84 3.76
C SER A 59 1.02 16.17 3.80
N GLU A 60 -0.06 16.97 3.86
CA GLU A 60 -1.44 16.46 3.81
C GLU A 60 -1.72 15.68 2.52
N ARG A 61 -1.26 16.18 1.37
CA ARG A 61 -1.39 15.49 0.08
C ARG A 61 -0.60 14.19 0.02
N ALA A 62 0.61 14.19 0.55
CA ALA A 62 1.44 12.98 0.61
C ALA A 62 0.80 11.91 1.51
N LEU A 63 0.25 12.31 2.66
CA LEU A 63 -0.48 11.42 3.55
C LEU A 63 -1.74 10.86 2.90
N ASP A 64 -2.50 11.69 2.19
CA ASP A 64 -3.68 11.25 1.45
C ASP A 64 -3.33 10.21 0.38
N LEU A 65 -2.25 10.43 -0.38
CA LEU A 65 -1.74 9.45 -1.33
C LEU A 65 -1.36 8.13 -0.65
N ILE A 66 -0.67 8.17 0.49
CA ILE A 66 -0.31 6.96 1.25
C ILE A 66 -1.57 6.20 1.69
N ASN A 67 -2.61 6.91 2.13
CA ASN A 67 -3.88 6.29 2.53
C ASN A 67 -4.63 5.68 1.34
N GLN A 68 -4.61 6.33 0.17
CA GLN A 68 -5.17 5.76 -1.06
C GLN A 68 -4.44 4.48 -1.46
N LEU A 69 -3.09 4.48 -1.37
CA LEU A 69 -2.29 3.29 -1.64
C LEU A 69 -2.60 2.15 -0.65
N GLU A 70 -2.87 2.49 0.61
CA GLU A 70 -3.32 1.53 1.63
C GLU A 70 -4.67 0.89 1.27
N SER A 71 -5.65 1.69 0.84
CA SER A 71 -6.95 1.17 0.39
C SER A 71 -6.85 0.25 -0.84
N VAL A 72 -5.96 0.56 -1.77
CA VAL A 72 -5.69 -0.30 -2.93
C VAL A 72 -5.07 -1.63 -2.48
N TYR A 73 -4.10 -1.59 -1.56
CA TYR A 73 -3.50 -2.80 -1.00
C TYR A 73 -4.54 -3.70 -0.34
N ASP A 74 -5.44 -3.14 0.47
CA ASP A 74 -6.50 -3.90 1.13
C ASP A 74 -7.43 -4.57 0.12
N SER A 75 -7.76 -3.85 -0.96
CA SER A 75 -8.59 -4.38 -2.05
C SER A 75 -7.91 -5.53 -2.80
N LEU A 76 -6.60 -5.42 -3.06
CA LEU A 76 -5.81 -6.46 -3.71
C LEU A 76 -5.68 -7.70 -2.84
N ASN A 77 -5.42 -7.53 -1.53
CA ASN A 77 -5.39 -8.62 -0.57
C ASN A 77 -6.73 -9.36 -0.48
N TYR A 78 -7.83 -8.61 -0.43
CA TYR A 78 -9.16 -9.19 -0.43
C TYR A 78 -9.39 -10.03 -1.69
N ALA A 79 -9.09 -9.47 -2.88
CA ALA A 79 -9.20 -10.21 -4.13
C ALA A 79 -8.35 -11.49 -4.14
N ASN A 80 -7.11 -11.42 -3.65
CA ASN A 80 -6.22 -12.59 -3.56
C ASN A 80 -6.81 -13.68 -2.66
N SER A 81 -7.39 -13.31 -1.51
CA SER A 81 -8.04 -14.28 -0.61
C SER A 81 -9.28 -14.93 -1.22
N GLU A 82 -10.07 -14.20 -2.00
CA GLU A 82 -11.24 -14.75 -2.69
C GLU A 82 -10.83 -15.75 -3.78
N TYR A 83 -9.77 -15.45 -4.55
CA TYR A 83 -9.24 -16.37 -5.56
C TYR A 83 -8.68 -17.65 -4.93
N ASP A 84 -7.86 -17.54 -3.88
CA ASP A 84 -7.30 -18.69 -3.16
C ASP A 84 -8.41 -19.55 -2.52
N GLY A 85 -9.46 -18.92 -1.99
CA GLY A 85 -10.64 -19.62 -1.48
C GLY A 85 -11.42 -20.39 -2.56
N CYS A 86 -11.57 -19.80 -3.74
CA CYS A 86 -12.22 -20.46 -4.88
C CYS A 86 -11.43 -21.68 -5.35
N GLU A 87 -10.10 -21.57 -5.49
CA GLU A 87 -9.26 -22.71 -5.91
C GLU A 87 -9.34 -23.88 -4.90
N LYS A 88 -9.28 -23.59 -3.60
CA LYS A 88 -9.45 -24.61 -2.55
C LYS A 88 -10.80 -25.29 -2.60
N THR A 89 -11.87 -24.53 -2.86
CA THR A 89 -13.22 -25.08 -2.98
C THR A 89 -13.32 -26.03 -4.18
N ILE A 90 -12.77 -25.64 -5.34
CA ILE A 90 -12.74 -26.49 -6.53
C ILE A 90 -11.92 -27.76 -6.29
N ALA A 91 -10.75 -27.64 -5.67
CA ALA A 91 -9.90 -28.78 -5.33
C ALA A 91 -10.65 -29.77 -4.43
N SER A 92 -11.34 -29.29 -3.39
CA SER A 92 -12.16 -30.13 -2.50
C SER A 92 -13.29 -30.83 -3.24
N ILE A 93 -13.97 -30.16 -4.16
CA ILE A 93 -15.05 -30.76 -4.96
C ILE A 93 -14.50 -31.88 -5.86
N ILE A 94 -13.32 -31.69 -6.46
CA ILE A 94 -12.67 -32.72 -7.30
C ILE A 94 -12.30 -33.94 -6.45
N ASP A 95 -11.76 -33.75 -5.26
CA ASP A 95 -11.39 -34.83 -4.34
C ASP A 95 -12.60 -35.62 -3.82
N GLU A 96 -13.78 -35.01 -3.77
CA GLU A 96 -15.04 -35.65 -3.36
C GLU A 96 -15.72 -36.46 -4.48
N ILE A 97 -15.25 -36.38 -5.72
CA ILE A 97 -15.79 -37.19 -6.82
C ILE A 97 -15.23 -38.62 -6.67
N PRO A 98 -16.08 -39.63 -6.38
CA PRO A 98 -15.62 -41.00 -6.25
C PRO A 98 -15.13 -41.52 -7.61
N VAL A 99 -13.94 -42.12 -7.60
CA VAL A 99 -13.31 -42.81 -8.75
C VAL A 99 -13.97 -44.16 -9.01
#